data_AF-A0A920FNB8-F1
#
_entry.id   AF-A0A920FNB8-F1
#
_cell.length_a   1.000
_cell.length_b   1.000
_cell.length_c   1.000
_cell.angle_alpha   90.00
_cell.angle_beta   90.00
_cell.angle_gamma   90.00
#
_symmetry.space_group_name_H-M   'P 1'
#
loop_
_entity.id
_entity.type
_entity.pdbx_description
1 polymer ?
#
loop_
_entity_poly.entity_id
_entity_poly.type
_entity_poly.pdbx_seq_one_letter_code
_entity_poly.pdbx_strand_id
1 'polypeptide(L)' 'MLIISVGITKVVARKKYHAAQDTREMFQQAGVELVVVEQEVEQYSLQ' A
#
# COMPACT_ATOMS: atom_id res chain seq x y z
N MET A 1 -8.72 9.67 5.65
CA MET A 1 -8.15 8.30 5.65
C MET A 1 -8.46 7.61 6.97
N LEU A 2 -9.23 6.51 6.97
CA LEU A 2 -9.61 5.80 8.20
C LEU A 2 -8.41 5.14 8.91
N ILE A 3 -7.45 4.65 8.14
CA ILE A 3 -6.28 3.90 8.64
C ILE A 3 -5.45 4.76 9.62
N ILE A 4 -5.11 5.98 9.21
CA ILE A 4 -4.35 6.92 10.05
C ILE A 4 -5.19 7.33 11.26
N SER A 5 -6.49 7.63 11.07
CA SER A 5 -7.33 8.16 12.14
C SER A 5 -7.60 7.19 13.29
N VAL A 6 -7.51 5.88 13.05
CA VAL A 6 -7.69 4.86 14.11
C VAL A 6 -6.37 4.44 14.77
N GLY A 7 -5.24 5.07 14.42
CA GLY A 7 -3.94 4.79 15.03
C GLY A 7 -3.22 3.56 14.48
N ILE A 8 -3.54 3.12 13.26
CA ILE A 8 -2.79 2.03 12.62
C ILE A 8 -1.40 2.55 12.23
N THR A 9 -0.37 1.83 12.66
CA THR A 9 1.04 2.18 12.42
C THR A 9 1.70 1.40 11.29
N LYS A 10 1.12 0.26 10.88
CA LYS A 10 1.67 -0.61 9.83
C LYS A 10 0.56 -1.19 8.95
N VAL A 11 0.74 -1.07 7.65
CA VAL A 11 -0.16 -1.61 6.62
C VAL A 11 0.65 -2.52 5.70
N VAL A 12 0.22 -3.78 5.58
CA VAL A 12 0.84 -4.75 4.69
C VAL A 12 -0.15 -5.09 3.58
N ALA A 13 0.20 -4.77 2.34
CA ALA A 13 -0.63 -5.03 1.16
C ALA A 13 0.07 -6.06 0.26
N ARG A 14 -0.70 -6.94 -0.40
CA ARG A 14 -0.16 -7.89 -1.37
C ARG A 14 0.16 -7.18 -2.69
N LYS A 15 -0.82 -6.53 -3.32
CA LYS A 15 -0.71 -5.85 -4.63
C LYS A 15 -0.30 -4.38 -4.52
N LYS A 16 0.50 -3.88 -5.48
CA LYS A 16 0.66 -2.42 -5.71
C LYS A 16 -0.62 -1.88 -6.34
N TYR A 17 -1.46 -1.20 -5.57
CA TYR A 17 -2.56 -0.42 -6.14
C TYR A 17 -2.02 0.80 -6.90
N HIS A 18 -2.45 0.97 -8.15
CA HIS A 18 -1.95 1.99 -9.08
C HIS A 18 -2.30 3.45 -8.71
N ALA A 19 -3.28 3.68 -7.84
CA ALA A 19 -3.75 5.02 -7.46
C ALA A 19 -3.14 5.56 -6.15
N ALA A 20 -1.90 5.18 -5.84
CA ALA A 20 -1.37 5.27 -4.47
C ALA A 20 -0.34 6.37 -4.21
N GLN A 21 -0.10 7.34 -5.10
CA GLN A 21 0.92 8.37 -4.85
C GLN A 21 0.54 9.24 -3.64
N ASP A 22 -0.61 9.90 -3.67
CA ASP A 22 -1.09 10.75 -2.57
C ASP A 22 -1.29 9.96 -1.26
N THR A 23 -1.73 8.70 -1.36
CA THR A 23 -1.93 7.82 -0.20
C THR A 23 -0.60 7.43 0.46
N ARG A 24 0.46 7.22 -0.33
CA ARG A 24 1.81 6.97 0.19
C ARG A 24 2.37 8.19 0.90
N GLU A 25 2.17 9.38 0.32
CA GLU A 25 2.61 10.63 0.92
C GLU A 25 1.89 10.89 2.24
N MET A 26 0.57 10.68 2.29
CA MET A 26 -0.21 10.77 3.53
C MET A 26 0.24 9.76 4.59
N PHE A 27 0.51 8.51 4.22
CA PHE A 27 1.04 7.51 5.15
C PHE A 27 2.43 7.88 5.66
N GLN A 28 3.31 8.38 4.80
CA GLN A 28 4.64 8.82 5.19
C GLN A 28 4.58 10.00 6.16
N GLN A 29 3.74 11.00 5.89
CA GLN A 29 3.51 12.15 6.77
C GLN A 29 2.92 11.73 8.12
N ALA A 30 2.08 10.69 8.14
CA ALA A 30 1.49 10.15 9.35
C ALA A 30 2.36 9.10 10.08
N GLY A 31 3.55 8.77 9.58
CA GLY A 31 4.43 7.76 10.17
C GLY A 31 3.91 6.33 10.07
N VAL A 32 3.06 6.04 9.08
CA VAL A 32 2.49 4.71 8.82
C VAL A 32 3.37 3.95 7.84
N GLU A 33 3.86 2.78 8.25
CA GLU A 33 4.70 1.91 7.42
C GLU A 33 3.82 1.16 6.40
N LEU A 34 4.01 1.39 5.10
CA LEU A 34 3.35 0.65 4.02
C LEU A 34 4.30 -0.39 3.40
N VAL A 35 4.06 -1.66 3.70
CA VAL A 35 4.80 -2.80 3.11
C VAL A 35 3.98 -3.38 1.97
N VAL A 36 4.56 -3.46 0.77
CA VAL A 36 3.94 -4.16 -0.36
C VAL A 36 4.70 -5.45 -0.63
N VAL A 37 4.01 -6.58 -0.52
CA VAL A 37 4.62 -7.92 -0.48
C VAL A 37 4.84 -8.52 -1.87
N GLU A 38 3.97 -8.26 -2.85
CA GLU A 38 4.21 -8.76 -4.21
C GLU A 38 5.27 -7.91 -4.91
N GLN A 39 6.49 -8.46 -4.94
CA GLN A 39 7.53 -8.09 -5.90
C GLN A 39 7.38 -8.88 -7.22
N GLU A 40 6.40 -9.78 -7.30
CA GLU A 40 6.09 -10.54 -8.50
C GLU A 40 4.92 -9.88 -9.23
N VAL A 41 5.21 -9.35 -10.42
CA VAL A 41 4.20 -8.93 -11.38
C VAL A 41 3.44 -10.19 -11.78
N GLU A 42 2.17 -10.28 -11.43
CA GLU A 42 1.27 -11.36 -11.83
C GLU A 42 1.23 -11.42 -13.37
N GLN A 43 2.00 -12.33 -13.97
CA GLN A 43 2.00 -12.56 -15.42
C GLN A 43 0.80 -13.45 -15.76
N TYR A 44 -0.30 -12.83 -16.17
CA TYR A 44 -1.41 -13.54 -16.79
C TYR A 44 -0.92 -14.11 -18.13
N SER A 45 -0.67 -15.41 -18.16
CA SER A 45 -0.53 -16.15 -19.40
C SER A 45 -1.90 -16.17 -20.07
N LEU A 46 -2.04 -15.43 -21.18
CA LEU A 46 -3.15 -15.60 -22.12
C LEU A 46 -3.00 -17.01 -22.72
N GLN A 47 -3.79 -17.97 -22.22
CA GLN A 47 -4.11 -19.19 -22.95
C GLN A 47 -5.46 -19.03 -23.65
#